data_AF-A0A6G7RXT3-F1
#
_entry.id   AF-A0A6G7RXT3-F1
#
_cell.length_a   1.000
_cell.length_b   1.000
_cell.length_c   1.000
_cell.angle_alpha   90.00
_cell.angle_beta   90.00
_cell.angle_gamma   90.00
#
_symmetry.space_group_name_H-M   'P 1'
#
loop_
_entity.id
_entity.type
_entity.pdbx_description
1 polymer ?
#
loop_
_entity_poly.entity_id
_entity_poly.type
_entity_poly.pdbx_seq_one_letter_code
_entity_poly.pdbx_strand_id
1 'polypeptide(L)'
;MKNLLTLVLVFSTFLTYAQEKLTVVNNWTVTKDLELVTISQRTVNVSDEKNGIFKEYVQYKFKNKTNKQVFINWDFELKYSNSDKVHTNSGELYRATVLQPNQDFIPTYNLSNQKSFFVFNKFLKSTTNVQLEYANFKNLSVKTL
;
A
#
# COMPACT_ATOMS: atom_id res chain seq x y z
N MET A 1 -54.98 -24.91 26.53
CA MET A 1 -53.87 -25.38 25.67
C MET A 1 -53.71 -24.43 24.50
N LYS A 2 -52.69 -23.58 24.50
CA LYS A 2 -52.06 -22.98 23.33
C LYS A 2 -50.95 -22.01 23.76
N ASN A 3 -49.90 -22.00 22.94
CA ASN A 3 -48.88 -20.96 22.78
C ASN A 3 -47.76 -21.01 23.83
N LEU A 4 -46.48 -20.91 23.48
CA LEU A 4 -45.84 -20.63 22.20
C LEU A 4 -44.41 -21.20 22.35
N LEU A 5 -44.01 -22.12 21.48
CA LEU A 5 -42.63 -22.61 21.45
C LEU A 5 -41.79 -21.50 20.81
N THR A 6 -41.09 -20.70 21.61
CA THR A 6 -40.19 -19.66 21.09
C THR A 6 -38.96 -20.33 20.50
N LEU A 7 -39.02 -20.63 19.20
CA LEU A 7 -37.89 -21.05 18.40
C LEU A 7 -36.95 -19.83 18.27
N VAL A 8 -35.89 -19.79 19.09
CA VAL A 8 -34.80 -18.84 18.91
C VAL A 8 -34.02 -19.27 17.66
N LEU A 9 -34.46 -18.77 16.52
CA LEU A 9 -33.70 -18.76 15.28
C LEU A 9 -32.46 -17.88 15.53
N VAL A 10 -31.37 -18.49 15.99
CA VAL A 10 -30.04 -17.89 15.91
C VAL A 10 -29.71 -17.85 14.42
N PHE A 11 -30.15 -16.79 13.75
CA PHE A 11 -29.56 -16.36 12.48
C PHE A 11 -28.11 -15.99 12.80
N SER A 12 -27.21 -16.97 12.72
CA SER A 12 -25.79 -16.70 12.54
C SER A 12 -25.65 -16.03 11.18
N THR A 13 -25.84 -14.70 11.15
CA THR A 13 -25.37 -13.90 10.04
C THR A 13 -23.89 -14.17 9.96
N PHE A 14 -23.50 -15.01 9.00
CA PHE A 14 -22.14 -15.08 8.51
C PHE A 14 -21.80 -13.69 7.98
N LEU A 15 -21.40 -12.79 8.89
CA LEU A 15 -20.65 -11.59 8.58
C LEU A 15 -19.31 -12.09 8.04
N THR A 16 -19.33 -12.51 6.79
CA THR A 16 -18.14 -12.78 5.99
C THR A 16 -17.54 -11.41 5.73
N TYR A 17 -16.75 -10.93 6.69
CA TYR A 17 -15.90 -9.78 6.49
C TYR A 17 -15.03 -10.08 5.28
N ALA A 18 -15.06 -9.19 4.30
CA ALA A 18 -14.19 -9.27 3.14
C ALA A 18 -12.73 -9.39 3.61
N GLN A 19 -12.06 -10.46 3.23
CA GLN A 19 -10.64 -10.66 3.51
C GLN A 19 -9.86 -10.23 2.27
N GLU A 20 -9.44 -8.96 2.24
CA GLU A 20 -8.47 -8.49 1.25
C GLU A 20 -7.22 -9.40 1.32
N LYS A 21 -6.97 -10.13 0.23
CA LYS A 21 -5.81 -11.02 0.08
C LYS A 21 -4.75 -10.31 -0.74
N LEU A 22 -3.53 -10.25 -0.19
CA LEU A 22 -2.37 -9.68 -0.86
C LEU A 22 -1.48 -10.80 -1.43
N THR A 23 -1.18 -10.72 -2.73
CA THR A 23 -0.33 -11.67 -3.45
C THR A 23 0.87 -10.92 -4.04
N VAL A 24 2.08 -11.41 -3.82
CA VAL A 24 3.31 -10.83 -4.38
C VAL A 24 3.45 -11.25 -5.84
N VAL A 25 3.71 -10.29 -6.75
CA VAL A 25 3.81 -10.54 -8.19
C VAL A 25 5.27 -10.72 -8.63
N ASN A 26 6.19 -9.92 -8.08
CA ASN A 26 7.60 -9.99 -8.42
C ASN A 26 8.50 -9.78 -7.19
N ASN A 27 9.79 -10.01 -7.38
CA ASN A 27 10.82 -9.80 -6.36
C ASN A 27 11.07 -8.31 -6.12
N TRP A 28 11.68 -8.01 -4.98
CA TRP A 28 12.12 -6.64 -4.65
C TRP A 28 13.17 -6.15 -5.64
N THR A 29 12.98 -4.93 -6.15
CA THR A 29 13.95 -4.20 -6.97
C THR A 29 14.37 -2.93 -6.23
N VAL A 30 15.67 -2.66 -6.16
CA VAL A 30 16.19 -1.43 -5.55
C VAL A 30 15.82 -0.24 -6.44
N THR A 31 15.22 0.78 -5.84
CA THR A 31 14.80 2.02 -6.53
C THR A 31 15.72 3.19 -6.19
N LYS A 32 16.15 3.27 -4.92
CA LYS A 32 17.13 4.24 -4.43
C LYS A 32 18.05 3.52 -3.46
N ASP A 33 19.34 3.70 -3.65
CA ASP A 33 20.34 3.26 -2.69
C ASP A 33 21.09 4.48 -2.17
N LEU A 34 20.66 4.98 -1.01
CA LEU A 34 21.22 6.16 -0.36
C LEU A 34 22.21 5.72 0.73
N GLU A 35 22.98 6.67 1.24
CA GLU A 35 23.93 6.42 2.34
C GLU A 35 23.24 5.82 3.58
N LEU A 36 22.10 6.40 3.98
CA LEU A 36 21.41 6.02 5.22
C LEU A 36 20.32 4.95 5.02
N VAL A 37 19.73 4.88 3.82
CA VAL A 37 18.54 4.04 3.53
C VAL A 37 18.61 3.42 2.15
N THR A 38 18.24 2.14 2.03
CA THR A 38 17.84 1.53 0.75
C THR A 38 16.33 1.54 0.62
N ILE A 39 15.82 2.03 -0.50
CA ILE A 39 14.39 1.96 -0.86
C ILE A 39 14.24 0.95 -1.98
N SER A 40 13.39 -0.06 -1.78
CA SER A 40 13.06 -1.06 -2.79
C SER A 40 11.57 -1.04 -3.08
N GLN A 41 11.19 -1.51 -4.26
CA GLN A 41 9.78 -1.69 -4.62
C GLN A 41 9.52 -3.09 -5.14
N ARG A 42 8.26 -3.50 -5.08
CA ARG A 42 7.73 -4.67 -5.79
C ARG A 42 6.27 -4.42 -6.15
N THR A 43 5.74 -5.24 -7.04
CA THR A 43 4.34 -5.28 -7.42
C THR A 43 3.60 -6.30 -6.56
N VAL A 44 2.42 -5.92 -6.09
CA VAL A 44 1.50 -6.78 -5.33
C VAL A 44 0.09 -6.65 -5.88
N ASN A 45 -0.65 -7.75 -5.86
CA ASN A 45 -2.06 -7.78 -6.18
C ASN A 45 -2.87 -7.87 -4.89
N VAL A 46 -3.92 -7.06 -4.80
CA VAL A 46 -4.92 -7.13 -3.76
C VAL A 46 -6.23 -7.57 -4.38
N SER A 47 -6.75 -8.68 -3.88
CA SER A 47 -8.02 -9.25 -4.29
C SER A 47 -8.97 -9.33 -3.10
N ASP A 48 -10.18 -8.84 -3.30
CA ASP A 48 -11.33 -9.11 -2.45
C ASP A 48 -12.42 -9.67 -3.38
N GLU A 49 -12.47 -11.00 -3.42
CA GLU A 49 -13.32 -11.75 -4.34
C GLU A 49 -14.79 -11.49 -4.08
N LYS A 50 -15.18 -11.34 -2.81
CA LYS A 50 -16.56 -11.11 -2.41
C LYS A 50 -17.10 -9.79 -2.95
N ASN A 51 -16.26 -8.76 -2.94
CA ASN A 51 -16.63 -7.43 -3.44
C ASN A 51 -16.20 -7.18 -4.90
N GLY A 52 -15.65 -8.19 -5.58
CA GLY A 52 -15.19 -8.06 -6.97
C GLY A 52 -14.01 -7.09 -7.15
N ILE A 53 -13.25 -6.79 -6.08
CA ILE A 53 -12.15 -5.84 -6.13
C ILE A 53 -10.88 -6.59 -6.47
N PHE A 54 -10.24 -6.23 -7.58
CA PHE A 54 -8.95 -6.78 -7.98
C PHE A 54 -8.06 -5.65 -8.47
N LYS A 55 -7.06 -5.29 -7.67
CA LYS A 55 -6.18 -4.14 -7.89
C LYS A 55 -4.73 -4.56 -7.81
N GLU A 56 -3.88 -3.90 -8.57
CA GLU A 56 -2.43 -4.02 -8.50
C GLU A 56 -1.85 -2.74 -7.88
N TYR A 57 -0.84 -2.90 -7.04
CA TYR A 57 -0.13 -1.81 -6.37
C TYR A 57 1.38 -1.99 -6.48
N VAL A 58 2.11 -0.88 -6.43
CA VAL A 58 3.54 -0.85 -6.12
C VAL A 58 3.70 -0.70 -4.61
N GLN A 59 4.31 -1.69 -3.97
CA GLN A 59 4.66 -1.67 -2.55
C GLN A 59 6.11 -1.23 -2.37
N TYR A 60 6.35 -0.27 -1.48
CA TYR A 60 7.70 0.19 -1.14
C TYR A 60 8.20 -0.40 0.19
N LYS A 61 9.48 -0.73 0.25
CA LYS A 61 10.21 -1.21 1.43
C LYS A 61 11.38 -0.29 1.73
N PHE A 62 11.66 -0.07 3.01
CA PHE A 62 12.69 0.85 3.47
C PHE A 62 13.62 0.15 4.45
N LYS A 63 14.90 0.06 4.11
CA LYS A 63 15.93 -0.53 4.97
C LYS A 63 16.85 0.55 5.51
N ASN A 64 16.86 0.73 6.84
CA ASN A 64 17.85 1.56 7.51
C ASN A 64 19.21 0.83 7.51
N LYS A 65 20.24 1.49 6.96
CA LYS A 65 21.62 0.96 6.89
C LYS A 65 22.46 1.28 8.14
N THR A 66 21.89 2.01 9.09
CA THR A 66 22.62 2.58 10.22
C THR A 66 22.15 1.98 11.54
N ASN A 67 22.99 2.11 12.56
CA ASN A 67 22.67 1.79 13.95
C ASN A 67 21.97 2.95 14.70
N LYS A 68 21.56 4.00 13.99
CA LYS A 68 20.84 5.14 14.55
C LYS A 68 19.43 5.19 13.96
N GLN A 69 18.54 5.93 14.62
CA GLN A 69 17.21 6.16 14.09
C GLN A 69 17.30 7.09 12.88
N VAL A 70 16.52 6.80 11.83
CA VAL A 70 16.53 7.58 10.58
C VAL A 70 15.13 8.06 10.27
N PHE A 71 14.99 9.36 10.05
CA PHE A 71 13.77 9.96 9.52
C PHE A 71 13.90 10.13 8.00
N ILE A 72 12.85 9.72 7.30
CA ILE A 72 12.74 9.83 5.84
C ILE A 72 11.40 10.48 5.50
N ASN A 73 11.40 11.43 4.57
CA ASN A 73 10.20 12.02 3.99
C ASN A 73 10.37 12.28 2.49
N TRP A 74 9.26 12.32 1.76
CA TRP A 74 9.21 12.59 0.32
C TRP A 74 7.79 12.92 -0.13
N ASP A 75 7.68 13.46 -1.33
CA ASP A 75 6.45 13.53 -2.11
C ASP A 75 6.50 12.54 -3.27
N PHE A 76 5.38 11.90 -3.58
CA PHE A 76 5.24 11.19 -4.84
C PHE A 76 4.86 12.13 -5.98
N GLU A 77 5.54 11.98 -7.11
CA GLU A 77 5.10 12.48 -8.41
C GLU A 77 4.61 11.29 -9.23
N LEU A 78 3.32 11.28 -9.57
CA LEU A 78 2.64 10.15 -10.20
C LEU A 78 2.09 10.55 -11.57
N LYS A 79 2.19 9.64 -12.55
CA LYS A 79 1.53 9.77 -13.85
C LYS A 79 0.73 8.51 -14.15
N TYR A 80 -0.51 8.71 -14.55
CA TYR A 80 -1.41 7.64 -14.99
C TYR A 80 -1.70 7.79 -16.48
N SER A 81 -1.80 6.68 -17.18
CA SER A 81 -2.02 6.59 -18.63
C SER A 81 -3.30 7.25 -19.13
N ASN A 82 -4.32 7.36 -18.28
CA ASN A 82 -5.61 7.92 -18.64
C ASN A 82 -5.75 9.41 -18.27
N SER A 83 -4.67 10.05 -17.82
CA SER A 83 -4.66 11.44 -17.38
C SER A 83 -3.48 12.17 -18.02
N ASP A 84 -3.72 13.29 -18.68
CA ASP A 84 -2.64 14.14 -19.20
C ASP A 84 -1.86 14.83 -18.07
N LYS A 85 -2.46 14.94 -16.87
CA LYS A 85 -1.86 15.61 -15.72
C LYS A 85 -0.87 14.70 -15.00
N VAL A 86 0.28 15.28 -14.65
CA VAL A 86 1.17 14.70 -13.63
C VAL A 86 0.64 15.12 -12.26
N HIS A 87 0.38 14.15 -11.40
CA HIS A 87 -0.07 14.36 -10.04
C HIS A 87 1.15 14.66 -9.16
N THR A 88 1.23 15.87 -8.64
CA THR A 88 2.31 16.37 -7.77
C THR A 88 1.73 17.19 -6.63
N ASN A 89 2.51 17.37 -5.56
CA ASN A 89 2.32 18.42 -4.55
C ASN A 89 0.91 18.49 -3.92
N SER A 90 0.27 17.35 -3.64
CA SER A 90 -0.86 17.29 -2.72
C SER A 90 -0.41 16.67 -1.39
N GLY A 91 -0.99 17.10 -0.27
CA GLY A 91 -0.72 16.49 1.04
C GLY A 91 -0.99 14.98 1.06
N GLU A 92 -1.83 14.50 0.14
CA GLU A 92 -2.11 13.07 -0.08
C GLU A 92 -0.97 12.30 -0.75
N LEU A 93 0.03 12.98 -1.31
CA LEU A 93 1.23 12.38 -1.93
C LEU A 93 2.47 12.50 -1.05
N TYR A 94 2.44 13.32 0.00
CA TYR A 94 3.49 13.40 1.01
C TYR A 94 3.52 12.15 1.88
N ARG A 95 4.71 11.62 2.14
CA ARG A 95 4.95 10.48 3.03
C ARG A 95 6.11 10.78 3.94
N ALA A 96 6.02 10.25 5.15
CA ALA A 96 7.13 10.25 6.08
C ALA A 96 7.09 8.98 6.93
N THR A 97 8.27 8.52 7.33
CA THR A 97 8.39 7.47 8.34
C THR A 97 9.69 7.62 9.11
N VAL A 98 9.71 7.02 10.31
CA VAL A 98 10.90 6.92 11.13
C VAL A 98 11.29 5.44 11.21
N LEU A 99 12.52 5.15 10.83
CA LEU A 99 13.09 3.81 10.85
C LEU A 99 13.95 3.64 12.10
N GLN A 100 13.71 2.56 12.83
CA GLN A 100 14.54 2.14 13.95
C GLN A 100 15.94 1.69 13.46
N PRO A 101 16.96 1.67 14.32
CA PRO A 101 18.28 1.14 13.99
C PRO A 101 18.21 -0.21 13.27
N ASN A 102 18.89 -0.32 12.13
CA ASN A 102 18.97 -1.53 11.29
C ASN A 102 17.61 -2.11 10.82
N GLN A 103 16.52 -1.35 10.93
CA GLN A 103 15.18 -1.84 10.60
C GLN A 103 15.02 -2.09 9.10
N ASP A 104 14.41 -3.23 8.75
CA ASP A 104 13.85 -3.50 7.41
C ASP A 104 12.31 -3.33 7.48
N PHE A 105 11.83 -2.13 7.15
CA PHE A 105 10.41 -1.77 7.22
C PHE A 105 9.66 -2.16 5.94
N ILE A 106 8.75 -3.13 6.08
CA ILE A 106 7.81 -3.56 5.03
C ILE A 106 6.39 -3.17 5.46
N PRO A 107 5.70 -2.28 4.74
CA PRO A 107 4.37 -1.83 5.10
C PRO A 107 3.32 -2.92 4.90
N THR A 108 2.34 -2.98 5.78
CA THR A 108 1.21 -3.92 5.75
C THR A 108 -0.01 -3.23 5.16
N TYR A 109 -0.58 -3.83 4.11
CA TYR A 109 -1.67 -3.21 3.34
C TYR A 109 -2.96 -2.99 4.16
N ASN A 110 -3.26 -3.88 5.12
CA ASN A 110 -4.48 -3.80 5.93
C ASN A 110 -4.38 -2.76 7.07
N LEU A 111 -3.21 -2.15 7.29
CA LEU A 111 -3.04 -1.08 8.27
C LEU A 111 -3.14 0.27 7.58
N SER A 112 -4.18 1.05 7.90
CA SER A 112 -4.49 2.33 7.23
C SER A 112 -3.29 3.28 7.13
N ASN A 113 -2.53 3.43 8.21
CA ASN A 113 -1.34 4.28 8.25
C ASN A 113 -0.19 3.77 7.35
N GLN A 114 -0.11 2.47 7.09
CA GLN A 114 0.92 1.86 6.24
C GLN A 114 0.47 1.63 4.79
N LYS A 115 -0.84 1.57 4.54
CA LYS A 115 -1.43 1.49 3.20
C LYS A 115 -1.00 2.65 2.30
N SER A 116 -0.66 3.78 2.91
CA SER A 116 -0.09 4.96 2.22
C SER A 116 1.23 4.66 1.49
N PHE A 117 2.01 3.65 1.90
CA PHE A 117 3.24 3.22 1.21
C PHE A 117 2.99 2.24 0.05
N PHE A 118 1.72 2.08 -0.34
CA PHE A 118 1.31 1.40 -1.56
C PHE A 118 0.83 2.45 -2.56
N VAL A 119 1.40 2.44 -3.76
CA VAL A 119 0.94 3.30 -4.85
C VAL A 119 0.07 2.46 -5.78
N PHE A 120 -1.15 2.93 -6.04
CA PHE A 120 -2.06 2.23 -6.94
C PHE A 120 -1.46 2.15 -8.36
N ASN A 121 -1.44 0.95 -8.93
CA ASN A 121 -1.01 0.74 -10.32
C ASN A 121 -2.22 0.71 -11.25
N LYS A 122 -3.03 -0.35 -11.19
CA LYS A 122 -4.15 -0.57 -12.11
C LYS A 122 -5.23 -1.47 -11.51
N PHE A 123 -6.39 -1.49 -12.16
CA PHE A 123 -7.40 -2.51 -11.92
C PHE A 123 -7.10 -3.76 -12.75
N LEU A 124 -7.28 -4.96 -12.18
CA LEU A 124 -6.97 -6.23 -12.84
C LEU A 124 -8.15 -6.84 -13.61
N LYS A 125 -9.38 -6.51 -13.21
CA LYS A 125 -10.63 -7.04 -13.81
C LYS A 125 -11.58 -5.93 -14.26
N SER A 126 -11.04 -4.78 -14.66
CA SER A 126 -11.83 -3.64 -15.16
C SER A 126 -11.42 -3.33 -16.60
N THR A 127 -12.36 -2.79 -17.38
CA THR A 127 -12.14 -2.32 -18.75
C THR A 127 -11.51 -0.93 -18.81
N THR A 128 -11.26 -0.30 -17.66
CA THR A 128 -10.58 1.00 -17.61
C THR A 128 -9.13 0.90 -18.07
N ASN A 129 -8.66 1.94 -18.75
CA ASN A 129 -7.27 2.08 -19.18
C ASN A 129 -6.38 2.75 -18.12
N VAL A 130 -6.88 2.99 -16.89
CA VAL A 130 -6.08 3.57 -15.80
C VAL A 130 -4.94 2.61 -15.42
N GLN A 131 -3.71 3.04 -15.67
CA GLN A 131 -2.49 2.35 -15.28
C GLN A 131 -1.43 3.37 -14.86
N LEU A 132 -0.68 3.08 -13.80
CA LEU A 132 0.45 3.90 -13.40
C LEU A 132 1.57 3.76 -14.44
N GLU A 133 1.97 4.88 -15.02
CA GLU A 133 3.11 4.94 -15.94
C GLU A 133 4.41 5.06 -15.14
N TYR A 134 4.45 5.96 -14.15
CA TYR A 134 5.57 6.09 -13.24
C TYR A 134 5.16 6.66 -11.88
N ALA A 135 6.00 6.35 -10.88
CA ALA A 135 5.98 6.94 -9.56
C ALA A 135 7.40 7.35 -9.16
N ASN A 136 7.63 8.65 -9.07
CA ASN A 136 8.94 9.22 -8.73
C ASN A 136 8.93 9.80 -7.32
N PHE A 137 10.08 9.69 -6.65
CA PHE A 137 10.33 10.37 -5.38
C PHE A 137 10.77 11.81 -5.65
N LYS A 138 10.00 12.79 -5.18
CA LYS A 138 10.34 14.22 -5.16
C LYS A 138 10.63 14.66 -3.74
N ASN A 139 11.47 15.68 -3.59
CA ASN A 139 11.84 16.25 -2.28
C ASN A 139 12.28 15.19 -1.25
N LEU A 140 12.89 14.09 -1.72
CA LEU A 140 13.29 12.98 -0.87
C LEU A 140 14.41 13.46 0.07
N SER A 141 14.10 13.50 1.36
CA SER A 141 15.04 13.85 2.41
C SER A 141 15.19 12.71 3.39
N VAL A 142 16.44 12.42 3.76
CA VAL A 142 16.80 11.38 4.73
C VAL A 142 17.79 11.98 5.73
N LYS A 143 17.52 11.84 7.02
CA LYS A 143 18.41 12.31 8.08
C LYS A 143 18.39 11.38 9.29
N THR A 144 19.52 11.28 9.96
CA THR A 144 19.63 10.64 11.26
C THR A 144 18.95 11.50 12.33
N LEU A 145 18.31 10.86 13.32
CA LEU A 145 17.76 11.51 14.51
C LEU A 145 18.71 11.38 15.71
#